data_AF-A0A4Z2FSE8-F1
#
_entry.id   AF-A0A4Z2FSE8-F1
#
_cell.length_a   1.000
_cell.length_b   1.000
_cell.length_c   1.000
_cell.angle_alpha   90.00
_cell.angle_beta   90.00
_cell.angle_gamma   90.00
#
_symmetry.space_group_name_H-M   'P 1'
#
loop_
_entity.id
_entity.type
_entity.pdbx_description
1 polymer ?
#
loop_
_entity_poly.entity_id
_entity_poly.type
_entity_poly.pdbx_seq_one_letter_code
_entity_poly.pdbx_strand_id
1 'polypeptide(L)'
;MEASAGNHFLILFRDASCQFRAVYTMNPETEEMVRLTGVGPRVIAPEMVDSIYKYSSDRKQFTAIPSKTMSMSVDAFTIPGHFWQKRPGTPKKLGTPK
;
A
#
# COMPACT_ATOMS: atom_id res chain seq x y z
N MET A 1 3.61 20.93 2.18
CA MET A 1 3.24 19.57 2.63
C MET A 1 2.92 19.69 4.10
N GLU A 2 1.77 20.28 4.43
CA GLU A 2 1.40 20.59 5.82
C GLU A 2 -0.12 20.41 5.93
N ALA A 3 -0.58 19.15 6.06
CA ALA A 3 -1.99 18.83 6.36
C ALA A 3 -2.21 17.35 6.74
N SER A 4 -1.19 16.62 7.20
CA SER A 4 -1.38 15.23 7.64
C SER A 4 -0.87 15.08 9.06
N ALA A 5 -1.81 14.99 10.01
CA ALA A 5 -1.57 14.66 11.41
C ALA A 5 -1.02 13.22 11.62
N GLY A 6 -0.85 12.46 10.54
CA GLY A 6 -0.16 11.18 10.56
C GLY A 6 1.35 11.38 10.50
N ASN A 7 2.02 11.24 11.63
CA ASN A 7 3.48 11.27 11.74
C ASN A 7 4.17 10.02 11.15
N HIS A 8 3.40 9.09 10.57
CA HIS A 8 3.92 7.84 10.02
C HIS A 8 3.57 7.75 8.53
N PHE A 9 4.60 7.86 7.70
CA PHE A 9 4.52 7.73 6.24
C PHE A 9 5.07 6.38 5.81
N LEU A 10 4.38 5.74 4.87
CA LEU A 10 4.68 4.40 4.40
C LEU A 10 4.75 4.41 2.87
N ILE A 11 5.76 3.72 2.32
CA ILE A 11 5.89 3.52 0.88
C ILE A 11 5.20 2.21 0.49
N LEU A 12 4.32 2.27 -0.51
CA LEU A 12 3.80 1.08 -1.17
C LEU A 12 4.75 0.68 -2.30
N PHE A 13 5.25 -0.55 -2.22
CA PHE A 13 5.96 -1.20 -3.31
C PHE A 13 5.04 -2.12 -4.11
N ARG A 14 5.39 -2.33 -5.38
CA ARG A 14 4.73 -3.31 -6.24
C ARG A 14 4.98 -4.74 -5.74
N ASP A 15 6.23 -5.03 -5.39
CA ASP A 15 6.76 -6.34 -5.05
C ASP A 15 8.15 -6.19 -4.40
N ALA A 16 8.82 -7.32 -4.12
CA ALA A 16 10.13 -7.36 -3.46
C ALA A 16 11.26 -6.64 -4.21
N SER A 17 11.09 -6.29 -5.49
CA SER A 17 12.02 -5.42 -6.24
C SER A 17 12.00 -3.96 -5.79
N CYS A 18 11.21 -3.60 -4.77
CA CYS A 18 11.12 -2.24 -4.22
C CYS A 18 10.71 -1.19 -5.28
N GLN A 19 9.92 -1.59 -6.27
CA GLN A 19 9.36 -0.67 -7.25
C GLN A 19 8.29 0.21 -6.60
N PHE A 20 8.58 1.52 -6.49
CA PHE A 20 7.68 2.51 -5.92
C PHE A 20 6.32 2.55 -6.64
N ARG A 21 5.23 2.65 -5.86
CA ARG A 21 3.87 2.82 -6.38
C ARG A 21 3.17 4.06 -5.82
N ALA A 22 3.22 4.23 -4.51
CA ALA A 22 2.46 5.25 -3.80
C ALA A 22 3.02 5.51 -2.41
N VAL A 23 2.62 6.63 -1.82
CA VAL A 23 2.88 6.96 -0.42
C VAL A 23 1.56 6.95 0.33
N TYR A 24 1.56 6.35 1.51
CA TYR A 24 0.44 6.27 2.43
C TYR A 24 0.82 6.92 3.75
N THR A 25 -0.20 7.30 4.52
CA THR A 25 -0.06 7.63 5.93
C THR A 25 -0.90 6.65 6.75
N MET A 26 -0.40 6.25 7.91
CA MET A 26 -1.13 5.37 8.81
C MET A 26 -1.85 6.17 9.88
N ASN A 27 -3.14 5.86 10.09
CA ASN A 27 -3.90 6.42 11.19
C ASN A 27 -3.60 5.63 12.48
N PRO A 28 -3.11 6.26 13.57
CA PRO A 28 -2.73 5.52 14.78
C PRO A 28 -3.92 4.92 15.53
N GLU A 29 -5.14 5.43 15.31
CA GLU A 29 -6.35 4.96 15.99
C GLU A 29 -7.02 3.78 15.27
N THR A 30 -7.03 3.79 13.93
CA THR A 30 -7.70 2.75 13.12
C THR A 30 -6.73 1.78 12.45
N GLU A 31 -5.43 2.05 12.51
CA GLU A 31 -4.36 1.28 11.82
C GLU A 31 -4.53 1.21 10.29
N GLU A 32 -5.44 2.01 9.74
CA GLU A 32 -5.68 2.09 8.31
C GLU A 32 -4.66 2.99 7.62
N MET A 33 -4.24 2.58 6.43
CA MET A 33 -3.32 3.33 5.59
C MET A 33 -4.10 4.08 4.51
N VAL A 34 -4.01 5.40 4.52
CA VAL A 34 -4.67 6.29 3.54
C VAL A 34 -3.66 6.78 2.52
N ARG A 35 -3.98 6.65 1.23
CA ARG A 35 -3.09 7.08 0.15
C ARG A 35 -2.96 8.60 0.13
N LEU A 36 -1.74 9.09 0.20
CA LEU A 36 -1.39 10.50 0.00
C LEU A 36 -1.12 10.82 -1.47
N THR A 37 -0.35 9.98 -2.15
CA THR A 37 0.01 10.18 -3.56
C THR A 37 0.40 8.88 -4.24
N GLY A 38 0.43 8.88 -5.58
CA GLY A 38 0.78 7.74 -6.42
C GLY A 38 -0.40 6.84 -6.80
N VAL A 39 -0.09 5.63 -7.24
CA VAL A 39 -1.06 4.68 -7.83
C VAL A 39 -1.30 3.51 -6.89
N GLY A 40 -2.58 3.22 -6.60
CA GLY A 40 -3.00 2.16 -5.71
C GLY A 40 -4.42 2.38 -5.16
N PRO A 41 -4.91 1.48 -4.29
CA PRO A 41 -6.15 1.66 -3.53
C PRO A 41 -6.17 2.98 -2.75
N ARG A 42 -7.36 3.49 -2.42
CA ARG A 42 -7.47 4.73 -1.63
C ARG A 42 -7.13 4.49 -0.15
N VAL A 43 -7.58 3.35 0.38
CA VAL A 43 -7.38 2.90 1.74
C VAL A 43 -6.89 1.47 1.68
N ILE A 44 -5.93 1.13 2.54
CA ILE A 44 -5.41 -0.22 2.72
C ILE A 44 -5.55 -0.56 4.20
N ALA A 45 -6.25 -1.66 4.47
CA ALA A 45 -6.35 -2.22 5.81
C ALA A 45 -5.10 -3.07 6.11
N PRO A 46 -4.70 -3.22 7.38
CA PRO A 46 -3.52 -4.00 7.77
C PRO A 46 -3.59 -5.47 7.30
N GLU A 47 -4.79 -6.04 7.19
CA GLU A 47 -5.03 -7.39 6.64
C GLU A 47 -4.65 -7.56 5.16
N MET A 48 -4.64 -6.45 4.40
CA MET A 48 -4.31 -6.47 2.97
C MET A 48 -2.79 -6.47 2.73
N VAL A 49 -1.98 -6.34 3.78
CA VAL A 49 -0.52 -6.26 3.68
C VAL A 49 0.07 -7.64 3.48
N ASP A 50 0.88 -7.76 2.44
CA ASP A 50 1.61 -8.99 2.14
C ASP A 50 2.92 -9.06 2.93
N SER A 51 3.79 -8.08 2.73
CA SER A 51 5.11 -7.99 3.36
C SER A 51 5.40 -6.56 3.82
N ILE A 52 6.17 -6.42 4.90
CA ILE A 52 6.61 -5.13 5.44
C ILE A 52 8.13 -5.03 5.44
N TYR A 53 8.61 -3.80 5.31
CA TYR A 53 10.02 -3.49 5.13
C TYR A 53 10.43 -2.32 6.02
N LYS A 54 11.66 -2.40 6.50
CA LYS A 54 12.35 -1.29 7.17
C LYS A 54 13.48 -0.78 6.29
N TYR A 55 13.64 0.52 6.21
CA TYR A 55 14.77 1.15 5.56
C TYR A 55 15.95 1.22 6.54
N SER A 56 17.09 0.65 6.15
CA SER A 56 18.36 0.86 6.83
C SER A 56 19.07 2.04 6.19
N SER A 57 19.19 3.16 6.90
CA SER A 57 19.94 4.33 6.42
C SER A 57 21.42 4.03 6.20
N ASP A 58 21.99 3.14 7.02
CA ASP A 58 23.39 2.70 6.94
C ASP A 58 23.66 1.96 5.63
N ARG A 59 22.79 1.00 5.29
CA ARG A 59 22.92 0.19 4.06
C ARG A 59 22.23 0.79 2.84
N LYS A 60 21.46 1.86 3.04
CA LYS A 60 20.58 2.49 2.04
C LYS A 60 19.67 1.49 1.34
N GLN A 61 19.11 0.56 2.12
CA GLN A 61 18.37 -0.58 1.59
C GLN A 61 17.15 -0.89 2.44
N PHE A 62 16.09 -1.37 1.78
CA PHE A 62 14.92 -1.93 2.43
C PHE A 62 15.16 -3.40 2.77
N THR A 63 14.93 -3.75 4.03
CA THR A 63 15.02 -5.12 4.52
C THR A 63 13.64 -5.59 4.93
N ALA A 64 13.23 -6.77 4.47
CA ALA A 64 11.98 -7.39 4.87
C ALA A 64 12.01 -7.72 6.37
N ILE A 65 10.91 -7.42 7.07
CA ILE A 65 10.71 -7.83 8.46
C ILE A 65 9.93 -9.16 8.42
N PRO A 66 10.34 -10.21 9.16
CA PRO A 66 9.67 -11.52 9.14
C PRO A 66 8.29 -11.54 9.82
N SER A 67 7.73 -10.39 10.16
CA SER A 67 6.41 -10.22 10.78
C SER A 67 5.51 -9.41 9.84
N LYS A 68 4.20 -9.43 10.08
CA LYS A 68 3.23 -8.54 9.41
C LYS A 68 2.65 -7.47 10.35
N THR A 69 3.12 -7.42 11.59
CA THR A 69 2.65 -6.43 12.57
C THR A 69 3.11 -5.03 12.16
N MET A 70 2.15 -4.15 11.87
CA MET A 70 2.44 -2.75 11.60
C MET A 70 2.94 -2.06 12.87
N SER A 71 4.03 -1.32 12.74
CA SER A 71 4.62 -0.54 13.83
C SER A 71 5.33 0.69 13.27
N MET A 72 5.70 1.63 14.15
CA MET A 72 6.46 2.83 13.78
C MET A 72 7.83 2.55 13.16
N SER A 73 8.32 1.30 13.23
CA SER A 73 9.60 0.89 12.63
C SER A 73 9.49 0.44 11.17
N VAL A 74 8.26 0.37 10.63
CA VAL A 74 7.99 0.00 9.24
C VAL A 74 8.06 1.24 8.37
N ASP A 75 8.80 1.18 7.26
CA ASP A 75 8.95 2.28 6.31
C ASP A 75 8.22 2.00 4.99
N ALA A 76 8.03 0.74 4.64
CA ALA A 76 7.38 0.35 3.40
C ALA A 76 6.66 -1.00 3.50
N PHE A 77 5.76 -1.25 2.55
CA PHE A 77 4.98 -2.49 2.50
C PHE A 77 4.59 -2.86 1.07
N THR A 78 4.13 -4.09 0.88
CA THR A 78 3.54 -4.59 -0.36
C THR A 78 2.13 -5.11 -0.10
N ILE A 79 1.33 -5.20 -1.16
CA ILE A 79 0.01 -5.85 -1.14
C ILE A 79 -0.05 -6.96 -2.19
N PRO A 80 -0.90 -7.97 -2.01
CA PRO A 80 -1.08 -9.03 -2.99
C PRO A 80 -1.38 -8.54 -4.41
N GLY A 81 -0.83 -9.24 -5.40
CA GLY A 81 -0.97 -8.91 -6.83
C GLY A 81 -2.40 -8.72 -7.32
N HIS A 82 -3.37 -9.44 -6.74
CA HIS A 82 -4.77 -9.37 -7.16
C HIS A 82 -5.41 -8.00 -6.92
N PHE A 83 -4.89 -7.18 -6.01
CA PHE A 83 -5.38 -5.81 -5.79
C PHE A 83 -4.99 -4.84 -6.93
N TRP A 84 -4.05 -5.25 -7.79
CA TRP A 84 -3.64 -4.48 -8.97
C TRP A 84 -4.41 -4.88 -10.23
N GLN A 85 -5.08 -6.04 -10.22
CA GLN A 85 -5.88 -6.46 -11.35
C GLN A 85 -7.11 -5.58 -11.43
N LYS A 86 -7.27 -4.85 -12.54
CA LYS A 86 -8.54 -4.20 -12.84
C LYS A 86 -9.61 -5.29 -12.84
N ARG A 87 -10.65 -5.12 -12.02
CA ARG A 87 -11.84 -5.99 -12.09
C ARG A 87 -12.19 -6.13 -13.57
N PRO A 88 -12.28 -7.36 -14.14
CA PRO A 88 -12.78 -7.51 -15.49
C PRO A 88 -14.12 -6.79 -15.52
N GLY A 89 -14.21 -5.76 -16.38
CA GLY A 89 -15.45 -5.00 -16.52
C GLY A 89 -16.55 -6.00 -16.75
N THR A 90 -17.58 -5.98 -15.91
CA THR A 90 -18.80 -6.76 -16.14
C THR A 90 -19.17 -6.57 -17.61
N PRO A 91 -19.34 -7.66 -18.39
CA PRO A 91 -19.69 -7.51 -19.80
C PRO A 91 -20.96 -6.68 -19.87
N LYS A 92 -20.89 -5.52 -20.53
CA LYS A 92 -22.08 -4.74 -20.88
C LYS A 92 -23.00 -5.69 -21.64
N LYS A 93 -24.16 -6.02 -21.06
CA LYS A 93 -25.24 -6.73 -21.75
C LYS A 93 -25.50 -5.99 -23.06
N LEU A 94 -25.05 -6.57 -24.16
CA LEU A 94 -25.37 -6.15 -25.52
C LEU A 94 -26.83 -6.53 -25.79
N GLY A 95 -27.63 -5.51 -26.11
CA GLY A 95 -28.74 -5.58 -27.06
C GLY A 95 -29.98 -6.40 -26.69
N THR A 96 -31.13 -5.73 -26.71
CA THR A 96 -32.31 -6.35 -27.32
C THR A 96 -33.03 -5.25 -28.11
N PRO A 97 -33.01 -5.28 -29.45
CA PRO A 97 -33.85 -4.41 -30.25
C PRO A 97 -35.29 -4.94 -30.24
N LYS A 98 -36.26 -4.05 -30.13
CA LYS A 98 -37.65 -4.32 -30.49
C LYS A 98 -38.25 -3.09 -31.14
#